data_AF-A0A4S2L4C3-F1
#
_entry.id   AF-A0A4S2L4C3-F1
#
_cell.length_a   1.000
_cell.length_b   1.000
_cell.length_c   1.000
_cell.angle_alpha   90.00
_cell.angle_beta   90.00
_cell.angle_gamma   90.00
#
_symmetry.space_group_name_H-M   'P 1'
#
loop_
_entity.id
_entity.type
_entity.pdbx_description
1 polymer ?
#
loop_
_entity_poly.entity_id
_entity_poly.type
_entity_poly.pdbx_seq_one_letter_code
_entity_poly.pdbx_strand_id
1 'polypeptide(L)'
;MAERLVDTFKRALLKAEGEGTTANILQQFLLMYRLTPNPSTPEGKSPAEALLCRTPRSTFDLLKPPKEEVALSNQKMESYYNRKHGAKWRHFDIGQSVLVKDYHVNRVSWRQGKITRRIGNVIYDVDVGSET
;
A
#
# COMPACT_ATOMS: atom_id res chain seq x y z
N MET A 1 2.26 1.80 -4.75
CA MET A 1 0.90 2.27 -5.14
C MET A 1 0.23 1.39 -6.18
N ALA A 2 0.94 0.87 -7.19
CA ALA A 2 0.35 0.05 -8.25
C ALA A 2 -0.34 -1.23 -7.75
N GLU A 3 0.27 -1.98 -6.83
CA GLU A 3 -0.29 -3.24 -6.33
C GLU A 3 -1.68 -3.08 -5.70
N ARG A 4 -1.86 -2.06 -4.85
CA ARG A 4 -3.15 -1.75 -4.21
C ARG A 4 -4.22 -1.34 -5.23
N LEU A 5 -3.83 -0.61 -6.27
CA LEU A 5 -4.74 -0.30 -7.38
C LEU A 5 -5.18 -1.58 -8.08
N VAL A 6 -4.25 -2.48 -8.43
CA VAL A 6 -4.57 -3.74 -9.13
C VAL A 6 -5.48 -4.63 -8.28
N ASP A 7 -5.22 -4.75 -6.97
CA ASP A 7 -6.08 -5.51 -6.05
C ASP A 7 -7.49 -4.90 -5.97
N THR A 8 -7.60 -3.58 -5.80
CA THR A 8 -8.88 -2.88 -5.75
C THR A 8 -9.66 -3.03 -7.07
N PHE A 9 -8.97 -2.91 -8.20
CA PHE A 9 -9.53 -3.07 -9.54
C PHE A 9 -10.10 -4.47 -9.75
N LYS A 10 -9.31 -5.50 -9.50
CA LYS A 10 -9.74 -6.90 -9.66
C LYS A 10 -10.95 -7.22 -8.79
N ARG A 11 -10.94 -6.80 -7.51
CA ARG A 11 -12.07 -7.01 -6.60
C ARG A 11 -13.33 -6.27 -7.05
N ALA A 12 -13.19 -5.07 -7.58
CA ALA A 12 -14.33 -4.30 -8.07
C ALA A 12 -14.95 -4.94 -9.32
N LEU A 13 -14.12 -5.41 -10.26
CA LEU A 13 -14.61 -6.10 -11.45
C LEU A 13 -15.33 -7.41 -11.11
N LEU A 14 -14.80 -8.19 -10.17
CA LEU A 14 -15.46 -9.41 -9.71
C LEU A 14 -16.85 -9.15 -9.09
N LYS A 15 -17.04 -7.97 -8.47
CA LYS A 15 -18.34 -7.59 -7.90
C LYS A 15 -19.33 -7.09 -8.93
N ALA A 16 -18.83 -6.40 -9.96
CA ALA A 16 -19.66 -5.80 -11.00
C ALA A 16 -19.97 -6.77 -12.17
N GLU A 17 -19.54 -8.02 -12.07
CA GLU A 17 -19.79 -9.04 -13.09
C GLU A 17 -21.31 -9.27 -13.24
N GLY A 18 -21.82 -9.10 -14.46
CA GLY A 18 -23.25 -9.21 -14.76
C GLY A 18 -24.07 -7.92 -14.56
N GLU A 19 -23.48 -6.83 -14.06
CA GLU A 19 -24.19 -5.56 -13.80
C GLU A 19 -24.29 -4.63 -15.02
N GLY A 20 -23.71 -4.99 -16.16
CA GLY A 20 -23.82 -4.23 -17.41
C GLY A 20 -22.69 -4.49 -18.40
N THR A 21 -22.57 -3.62 -19.40
CA THR A 21 -21.46 -3.67 -20.36
C THR A 21 -20.14 -3.35 -19.68
N THR A 22 -19.05 -3.98 -20.15
CA THR A 22 -17.69 -3.75 -19.64
C THR A 22 -17.31 -2.26 -19.59
N ALA A 23 -17.72 -1.47 -20.58
CA ALA A 23 -17.45 -0.03 -20.60
C ALA A 23 -18.09 0.71 -19.40
N ASN A 24 -19.35 0.41 -19.09
CA ASN A 24 -20.06 1.02 -17.97
C ASN A 24 -19.40 0.63 -16.63
N ILE A 25 -19.06 -0.65 -16.48
CA ILE A 25 -18.37 -1.15 -15.28
C ILE A 25 -17.03 -0.44 -15.08
N LEU A 26 -16.25 -0.28 -16.15
CA LEU A 26 -14.97 0.43 -16.09
C LEU A 26 -15.14 1.91 -15.76
N GLN A 27 -16.10 2.59 -16.38
CA GLN A 27 -16.39 4.01 -16.10
C GLN A 27 -16.83 4.21 -14.65
N GLN A 28 -17.74 3.36 -14.16
CA GLN A 28 -18.23 3.36 -12.78
C GLN A 28 -17.07 3.13 -11.80
N PHE A 29 -16.25 2.10 -12.04
CA PHE A 29 -15.07 1.82 -11.22
C PHE A 29 -14.12 3.02 -11.18
N LEU A 30 -13.77 3.57 -12.33
CA LEU A 30 -12.82 4.68 -12.42
C LEU A 30 -13.35 5.93 -11.73
N LEU A 31 -14.66 6.20 -11.85
CA LEU A 31 -15.31 7.30 -11.14
C LEU A 31 -15.20 7.11 -9.63
N MET A 32 -15.54 5.93 -9.10
CA MET A 32 -15.48 5.64 -7.66
C MET A 32 -14.05 5.66 -7.14
N TYR A 33 -13.11 5.05 -7.87
CA TYR A 33 -11.70 5.05 -7.50
C TYR A 33 -11.14 6.47 -7.42
N ARG A 34 -11.51 7.36 -8.34
CA ARG A 34 -11.07 8.76 -8.36
C ARG A 34 -11.64 9.60 -7.21
N LEU A 35 -12.83 9.27 -6.72
CA LEU A 35 -13.53 10.02 -5.67
C LEU A 35 -13.26 9.48 -4.26
N THR A 36 -12.84 8.22 -4.14
CA THR A 36 -12.63 7.58 -2.85
C THR A 36 -11.25 7.97 -2.28
N PRO A 37 -11.18 8.46 -1.03
CA PRO A 37 -9.91 8.70 -0.32
C PRO A 37 -9.01 7.46 -0.35
N ASN A 38 -7.74 7.64 -0.72
CA ASN A 38 -6.78 6.55 -0.81
C ASN A 38 -5.67 6.75 0.22
N PRO A 39 -5.51 5.86 1.22
CA PRO A 39 -4.49 5.99 2.26
C PRO A 39 -3.05 5.90 1.73
N SER A 40 -2.87 5.42 0.49
CA SER A 40 -1.57 5.39 -0.17
C SER A 40 -1.15 6.76 -0.72
N THR A 41 -2.06 7.74 -0.82
CA THR A 41 -1.74 9.09 -1.28
C THR A 41 -1.35 10.01 -0.12
N PRO A 42 -0.59 11.09 -0.38
CA PRO A 42 -0.31 12.10 0.64
C PRO A 42 -1.60 12.62 1.27
N GLU A 43 -1.64 12.68 2.60
CA GLU A 43 -2.80 13.14 3.39
C GLU A 43 -4.08 12.29 3.21
N GLY A 44 -3.98 11.10 2.59
CA GLY A 44 -5.14 10.22 2.38
C GLY A 44 -6.16 10.75 1.38
N LYS A 45 -5.77 11.70 0.53
CA LYS A 45 -6.63 12.31 -0.49
C LYS A 45 -7.14 11.29 -1.52
N SER A 46 -8.23 11.62 -2.21
CA SER A 46 -8.65 10.84 -3.36
C SER A 46 -7.67 11.05 -4.54
N PRO A 47 -7.58 10.10 -5.49
CA PRO A 47 -6.73 10.28 -6.67
C PRO A 47 -7.06 11.53 -7.50
N ALA A 48 -8.34 11.92 -7.59
CA ALA A 48 -8.71 13.15 -8.28
C ALA A 48 -8.31 14.40 -7.50
N GLU A 49 -8.40 14.39 -6.17
CA GLU A 49 -7.91 15.50 -5.35
C GLU A 49 -6.41 15.68 -5.44
N ALA A 50 -5.66 14.58 -5.43
CA ALA A 50 -4.21 14.61 -5.60
C ALA A 50 -3.81 15.17 -6.97
N LEU A 51 -4.57 14.87 -8.03
CA LEU A 51 -4.32 15.34 -9.39
C LEU A 51 -4.78 16.79 -9.63
N LEU A 52 -5.97 17.14 -9.15
CA LEU A 52 -6.63 18.42 -9.45
C LEU A 52 -6.40 19.49 -8.38
N CYS A 53 -5.78 19.12 -7.26
CA CYS A 53 -5.58 19.98 -6.08
C CYS A 53 -6.87 20.60 -5.52
N ARG A 54 -8.03 20.00 -5.82
CA ARG A 54 -9.36 20.40 -5.34
C ARG A 54 -10.26 19.19 -5.18
N THR A 55 -11.25 19.28 -4.30
CA THR A 55 -12.27 18.24 -4.15
C THR A 55 -13.27 18.32 -5.31
N PRO A 56 -13.39 17.27 -6.17
CA PRO A 56 -14.43 17.23 -7.19
C PRO A 56 -15.80 17.12 -6.53
N ARG A 57 -16.79 17.87 -7.03
CA ARG A 57 -18.18 17.68 -6.58
C ARG A 57 -18.76 16.40 -7.18
N SER A 58 -19.41 15.62 -6.34
CA SER A 58 -20.12 14.39 -6.68
C SER A 58 -21.53 14.39 -6.11
N THR A 59 -22.38 13.46 -6.56
CA THR A 59 -23.73 13.28 -6.01
C THR A 59 -23.70 12.90 -4.52
N PHE A 60 -22.64 12.24 -4.04
CA PHE A 60 -22.46 11.90 -2.63
C PHE A 60 -22.26 13.12 -1.74
N ASP A 61 -21.83 14.26 -2.28
CA ASP A 61 -21.69 15.49 -1.50
C ASP A 61 -23.06 16.06 -1.07
N LEU A 62 -24.14 15.71 -1.79
CA LEU A 62 -25.51 16.07 -1.41
C LEU A 62 -26.00 15.29 -0.19
N LEU A 63 -25.35 14.17 0.14
CA LEU A 63 -25.72 13.29 1.25
C LEU A 63 -24.90 13.58 2.52
N LYS A 64 -23.92 14.47 2.46
CA LYS A 64 -23.08 14.79 3.61
C LYS A 64 -23.86 15.65 4.60
N PRO A 65 -23.94 15.28 5.89
CA PRO A 65 -24.45 16.18 6.91
C PRO A 65 -23.53 17.42 7.03
N PRO A 66 -24.03 18.53 7.62
CA PRO A 66 -23.19 19.67 7.95
C PRO A 66 -21.94 19.22 8.73
N LYS A 67 -20.78 19.79 8.39
CA LYS A 67 -19.46 19.31 8.84
C LYS A 67 -19.39 19.11 10.36
N GLU A 68 -19.27 17.86 10.79
CA GLU A 68 -18.54 17.50 12.00
C GLU A 68 -17.11 17.13 11.60
N GLU A 69 -16.13 17.65 12.33
CA GLU A 69 -14.72 17.34 12.13
C GLU A 69 -14.49 15.86 12.47
N VAL A 70 -14.33 15.03 11.42
CA VAL A 70 -13.98 13.63 11.60
C VAL A 70 -12.57 13.56 12.15
N ALA A 71 -12.46 12.96 13.34
CA ALA A 71 -11.24 12.82 14.11
C ALA A 71 -10.09 12.18 13.31
N LEU A 72 -8.92 12.79 13.47
CA LEU A 72 -7.65 12.37 12.92
C LEU A 72 -7.27 10.93 13.28
N SER A 73 -6.69 10.28 12.26
CA SER A 73 -5.62 9.29 12.34
C SER A 73 -5.92 7.96 13.06
N ASN A 74 -5.88 6.89 12.27
CA ASN A 74 -5.86 5.49 12.69
C ASN A 74 -4.61 5.09 13.53
N GLN A 75 -3.82 6.03 14.06
CA GLN A 75 -2.67 5.78 14.94
C GLN A 75 -3.03 4.92 16.16
N LYS A 76 -4.25 5.06 16.71
CA LYS A 76 -4.73 4.18 17.79
C LYS A 76 -4.82 2.71 17.35
N MET A 77 -5.21 2.47 16.09
CA MET A 77 -5.36 1.12 15.57
C MET A 77 -4.00 0.49 15.24
N GLU A 78 -3.08 1.29 14.68
CA GLU A 78 -1.69 0.87 14.42
C GLU A 78 -0.94 0.54 15.73
N SER A 79 -1.03 1.40 16.74
CA SER A 79 -0.40 1.17 18.04
C SER A 79 -0.97 -0.04 18.78
N TYR A 80 -2.29 -0.26 18.72
CA TYR A 80 -2.93 -1.47 19.24
C TYR A 80 -2.43 -2.73 18.54
N TYR A 81 -2.36 -2.73 17.20
CA TYR A 81 -1.86 -3.85 16.41
C TYR A 81 -0.41 -4.18 16.76
N ASN A 82 0.46 -3.18 16.79
CA ASN A 82 1.88 -3.36 17.10
C ASN A 82 2.09 -3.94 18.50
N ARG A 83 1.30 -3.48 19.48
CA ARG A 83 1.34 -4.00 20.87
C ARG A 83 0.83 -5.43 20.97
N LYS A 84 -0.28 -5.76 20.31
CA LYS A 84 -0.90 -7.09 20.37
C LYS A 84 -0.08 -8.16 19.64
N HIS A 85 0.54 -7.82 18.53
CA HIS A 85 1.31 -8.75 17.70
C HIS A 85 2.82 -8.71 17.98
N GLY A 86 3.26 -7.92 18.97
CA GLY A 86 4.67 -7.82 19.35
C GLY A 86 5.56 -7.36 18.21
N ALA A 87 5.07 -6.42 17.39
CA ALA A 87 5.82 -5.88 16.27
C ALA A 87 7.06 -5.16 16.80
N LYS A 88 8.20 -5.85 16.78
CA LYS A 88 9.50 -5.30 17.16
C LYS A 88 10.16 -4.68 15.96
N TRP A 89 10.78 -3.53 16.17
CA TRP A 89 11.59 -2.88 15.15
C TRP A 89 12.79 -3.76 14.83
N ARG A 90 12.82 -4.30 13.60
CA ARG A 90 13.93 -5.13 13.11
C ARG A 90 15.00 -4.18 12.56
N HIS A 91 15.93 -3.76 13.40
CA HIS A 91 17.15 -3.10 12.95
C HIS A 91 18.25 -4.14 12.80
N PHE A 92 19.15 -3.89 11.86
CA PHE A 92 20.35 -4.69 11.69
C PHE A 92 21.55 -3.76 11.58
N ASP A 93 22.68 -4.21 12.12
CA ASP A 93 23.91 -3.42 12.15
C ASP A 93 24.83 -3.75 10.98
N ILE A 94 25.63 -2.76 10.57
CA ILE A 94 26.65 -2.98 9.54
C ILE A 94 27.62 -4.06 10.04
N GLY A 95 27.86 -5.05 9.19
CA GLY A 95 28.68 -6.22 9.50
C GLY A 95 27.92 -7.40 10.13
N GLN A 96 26.63 -7.24 10.44
CA GLN A 96 25.82 -8.35 10.95
C GLN A 96 25.58 -9.42 9.86
N SER A 97 25.71 -10.69 10.25
CA SER A 97 25.35 -11.82 9.39
C SER A 97 23.84 -12.00 9.35
N VAL A 98 23.30 -12.14 8.14
CA VAL A 98 21.87 -12.30 7.87
C VAL A 98 21.64 -13.41 6.84
N LEU A 99 20.44 -13.97 6.83
CA LEU A 99 20.00 -14.87 5.76
C LEU A 99 19.16 -14.10 4.75
N VAL A 100 19.56 -14.14 3.49
CA VAL A 100 18.87 -13.54 2.36
C VAL A 100 18.11 -14.62 1.62
N LYS A 101 16.84 -14.35 1.35
CA LYS A 101 16.02 -15.25 0.54
C LYS A 101 16.29 -14.97 -0.93
N ASP A 102 16.87 -15.96 -1.59
CA ASP A 102 17.23 -15.89 -3.00
C ASP A 102 16.13 -16.50 -3.88
N TYR A 103 15.83 -15.80 -4.97
CA TYR A 103 14.79 -16.12 -5.94
C TYR A 103 15.32 -16.36 -7.36
N HIS A 104 16.64 -16.21 -7.56
CA HIS A 104 17.26 -16.61 -8.82
C HIS A 104 17.26 -18.15 -8.90
N VAL A 105 16.96 -18.73 -10.07
CA VAL A 105 16.98 -20.20 -10.33
C VAL A 105 15.75 -21.01 -9.86
N ASN A 106 14.53 -20.47 -9.96
CA ASN A 106 13.26 -21.22 -9.81
C ASN A 106 13.15 -22.12 -8.55
N ARG A 107 14.02 -21.89 -7.57
CA ARG A 107 14.15 -22.57 -6.29
C ARG A 107 14.45 -21.49 -5.28
N VAL A 108 13.61 -21.44 -4.26
CA VAL A 108 13.76 -20.48 -3.17
C VAL A 108 14.77 -21.06 -2.18
N SER A 109 15.93 -20.43 -2.08
CA SER A 109 16.97 -20.83 -1.12
C SER A 109 17.30 -19.69 -0.15
N TRP A 110 17.80 -20.05 1.03
CA TRP A 110 18.32 -19.08 1.99
C TRP A 110 19.84 -19.06 1.88
N ARG A 111 20.42 -17.90 1.58
CA ARG A 111 21.87 -17.71 1.49
C ARG A 111 22.35 -16.83 2.64
N GLN A 112 23.51 -17.17 3.21
CA GLN A 112 24.13 -16.33 4.22
C GLN A 112 24.80 -15.13 3.57
N GLY A 113 24.59 -13.95 4.12
CA GLY A 113 25.21 -12.71 3.68
C GLY A 113 25.54 -11.79 4.85
N LYS A 114 26.26 -10.70 4.56
CA LYS A 114 26.70 -9.71 5.54
C LYS A 114 26.23 -8.32 5.14
N ILE A 115 25.66 -7.57 6.08
CA ILE A 115 25.19 -6.20 5.80
C ILE A 115 26.38 -5.28 5.58
N THR A 116 26.40 -4.58 4.45
CA THR A 116 27.46 -3.64 4.08
C THR A 116 27.04 -2.19 4.27
N ARG A 117 25.77 -1.88 4.01
CA ARG A 117 25.24 -0.51 4.11
C ARG A 117 23.77 -0.50 4.47
N ARG A 118 23.34 0.50 5.23
CA ARG A 118 21.92 0.82 5.45
C ARG A 118 21.51 1.95 4.51
N ILE A 119 20.53 1.68 3.64
CA ILE A 119 20.00 2.67 2.68
C ILE A 119 18.78 3.39 3.29
N GLY A 120 17.97 2.70 4.09
CA GLY A 120 16.79 3.28 4.70
C GLY A 120 16.40 2.58 6.00
N ASN A 121 15.19 2.88 6.51
CA ASN A 121 14.74 2.30 7.77
C ASN A 121 14.66 0.76 7.73
N VAL A 122 14.33 0.20 6.56
CA VAL A 122 14.13 -1.24 6.32
C VAL A 122 14.89 -1.77 5.08
N ILE A 123 15.72 -0.94 4.45
CA ILE A 123 16.45 -1.29 3.22
C ILE A 123 17.94 -1.32 3.52
N TYR A 124 18.59 -2.44 3.18
CA TYR A 124 20.00 -2.71 3.44
C TYR A 124 20.65 -3.31 2.19
N ASP A 125 21.90 -2.95 1.93
CA ASP A 125 22.74 -3.71 1.02
C ASP A 125 23.37 -4.87 1.77
N VAL A 126 23.36 -6.03 1.13
CA VAL A 126 23.90 -7.27 1.68
C VAL A 126 24.86 -7.87 0.68
N ASP A 127 26.07 -8.15 1.14
CA ASP A 127 27.05 -8.94 0.41
C ASP A 127 26.75 -10.42 0.61
N VAL A 128 26.40 -11.10 -0.47
CA VAL A 128 26.14 -12.54 -0.54
C VAL A 128 27.21 -13.06 -1.49
N GLY A 129 28.29 -13.60 -0.93
CA GLY A 129 29.50 -13.96 -1.69
C GLY A 129 29.17 -14.71 -2.98
N SER A 130 29.95 -14.45 -4.04
CA SER A 130 29.76 -15.04 -5.36
C SER A 130 29.80 -16.58 -5.28
N GLU A 131 28.84 -17.25 -5.93
CA GLU A 131 28.92 -18.70 -6.16
C GLU A 131 30.24 -19.01 -6.88
N THR A 132 31.04 -19.91 -6.29
CA THR A 132 32.10 -20.63 -6.99
C THR A 132 31.52 -21.95 -7.48
#